data_AF-A0A843JQT9-F1
#
_entry.id   AF-A0A843JQT9-F1
#
_cell.length_a   1.000
_cell.length_b   1.000
_cell.length_c   1.000
_cell.angle_alpha   90.00
_cell.angle_beta   90.00
_cell.angle_gamma   90.00
#
_symmetry.space_group_name_H-M   'P 1'
#
loop_
_entity.id
_entity.type
_entity.pdbx_description
1 polymer ?
#
loop_
_entity_poly.entity_id
_entity_poly.type
_entity_poly.pdbx_seq_one_letter_code
_entity_poly.pdbx_strand_id
1 'polypeptide(L)'
;QHKLNQHLHALQQVANTYNVAVFLTNQVQARPDVFFGSPTKAIGGPVLGHASTYRIWLKKGLAGKRIARLVDSPHLPEGEAVFKVTTDCIVD
;
A
#
# COMPACT_ATOMS: atom_id res chain seq x y z
N GLN A 1 1.97 18.14 5.96
CA GLN A 1 1.29 17.78 4.70
C GLN A 1 2.00 18.33 3.46
N HIS A 2 2.35 19.63 3.40
CA HIS A 2 3.01 20.23 2.23
C HIS A 2 4.32 19.53 1.80
N LYS A 3 5.23 19.23 2.75
CA LYS A 3 6.49 18.52 2.45
C LYS A 3 6.27 17.13 1.84
N LEU A 4 5.27 16.39 2.31
CA LEU A 4 4.92 15.07 1.76
C LEU A 4 4.45 15.20 0.31
N ASN A 5 3.61 16.21 0.02
CA ASN A 5 3.14 16.45 -1.33
C ASN A 5 4.30 16.76 -2.29
N GLN A 6 5.22 17.64 -1.87
CA GLN A 6 6.42 17.96 -2.66
C GLN A 6 7.27 16.71 -2.95
N HIS A 7 7.46 15.85 -1.96
CA HIS A 7 8.22 14.61 -2.13
C HIS A 7 7.55 13.65 -3.11
N LEU A 8 6.23 13.45 -3.00
CA LEU A 8 5.47 12.58 -3.90
C LEU A 8 5.47 13.12 -5.33
N HIS A 9 5.38 14.44 -5.52
CA HIS A 9 5.52 15.05 -6.83
C HIS A 9 6.91 14.82 -7.44
N ALA A 10 7.98 14.93 -6.65
CA ALA A 10 9.34 14.64 -7.13
C ALA A 10 9.48 13.17 -7.57
N LEU A 11 8.93 12.23 -6.80
CA LEU A 11 8.92 10.81 -7.17
C LEU A 11 8.13 10.54 -8.45
N GLN A 12 6.96 11.18 -8.61
CA GLN A 12 6.16 11.07 -9.82
C GLN A 12 6.91 11.62 -11.05
N GLN A 13 7.64 12.74 -10.89
CA GLN A 13 8.49 13.27 -11.95
C GLN A 13 9.57 12.27 -12.35
N VAL A 14 10.29 11.68 -11.38
CA VAL A 14 11.30 10.65 -11.66
C VAL A 14 10.69 9.44 -12.38
N ALA A 15 9.55 8.94 -11.92
CA ALA A 15 8.85 7.82 -12.55
C ALA A 15 8.53 8.11 -14.03
N ASN A 16 7.99 9.30 -14.32
CA ASN A 16 7.58 9.70 -15.66
C ASN A 16 8.79 10.01 -16.57
N THR A 17 9.80 10.70 -16.05
CA THR A 17 10.98 11.11 -16.83
C THR A 17 11.82 9.92 -17.25
N TYR A 18 11.99 8.93 -16.35
CA TYR A 18 12.87 7.79 -16.60
C TYR A 18 12.12 6.48 -16.92
N ASN A 19 10.79 6.53 -16.97
CA ASN A 19 9.93 5.36 -17.18
C ASN A 19 10.25 4.21 -16.21
N VAL A 20 10.31 4.53 -14.92
CA VAL A 20 10.64 3.57 -13.84
C VAL A 20 9.46 3.38 -12.89
N ALA A 21 9.36 2.18 -12.31
CA ALA A 21 8.40 1.90 -11.25
C ALA A 21 8.90 2.44 -9.90
N VAL A 22 8.00 3.08 -9.15
CA VAL A 22 8.27 3.57 -7.79
C VAL A 22 7.42 2.76 -6.80
N PHE A 23 8.08 2.11 -5.85
CA PHE A 23 7.44 1.36 -4.78
C PHE A 23 7.59 2.10 -3.45
N LEU A 24 6.47 2.23 -2.72
CA LEU A 24 6.43 2.89 -1.42
C LEU A 24 5.89 1.93 -0.37
N THR A 25 6.55 1.85 0.78
CA THR A 25 6.00 1.21 1.97
C THR A 25 5.45 2.27 2.90
N ASN A 26 4.31 1.98 3.53
CA ASN A 26 3.68 2.89 4.47
C ASN A 26 3.33 2.19 5.78
N GLN A 27 3.39 2.95 6.86
CA GLN A 27 2.98 2.49 8.18
C GLN A 27 1.47 2.70 8.38
N VAL A 28 0.93 2.03 9.40
CA VAL A 28 -0.47 2.15 9.79
C VAL A 28 -0.54 2.64 11.23
N GLN A 29 -1.61 3.37 11.54
CA GLN A 29 -1.93 3.78 12.91
C GLN A 29 -3.23 3.14 13.37
N ALA A 30 -3.37 2.98 14.69
CA ALA A 30 -4.59 2.47 15.30
C ALA A 30 -5.79 3.40 15.02
N ARG A 31 -6.97 2.78 14.90
CA ARG A 31 -8.28 3.42 14.79
C ARG A 31 -9.20 2.89 15.89
N PRO A 32 -9.06 3.37 17.14
CA PRO A 32 -9.87 2.88 18.26
C PRO A 32 -11.35 3.30 18.15
N ASP A 33 -11.65 4.27 17.29
CA ASP A 33 -12.99 4.79 16.99
C ASP A 33 -13.88 3.81 16.22
N VAL A 34 -13.33 2.70 15.73
CA VAL A 34 -14.01 1.80 14.80
C VAL A 34 -14.37 0.47 15.47
N PHE A 35 -15.67 0.24 15.68
CA PHE A 35 -16.19 -1.02 16.23
C PHE A 35 -16.29 -2.15 15.18
N PHE A 36 -16.46 -1.79 13.90
CA PHE A 36 -16.56 -2.74 12.78
C PHE A 36 -15.64 -2.31 11.63
N GLY A 37 -14.81 -3.23 11.14
CA GLY A 37 -13.88 -2.99 10.03
C GLY A 37 -12.41 -3.11 10.45
N SER A 38 -11.51 -2.52 9.66
CA SER A 38 -10.08 -2.56 9.95
C SER A 38 -9.75 -1.70 11.18
N PRO A 39 -9.10 -2.26 12.23
CA PRO A 39 -8.71 -1.50 13.42
C PRO A 39 -7.52 -0.55 13.16
N THR A 40 -7.05 -0.46 11.91
CA THR A 40 -5.92 0.36 11.50
C THR A 40 -6.21 1.09 10.20
N LYS A 41 -5.60 2.27 10.03
CA LYS A 41 -5.56 3.02 8.75
C LYS A 41 -4.13 3.34 8.35
N ALA A 42 -3.89 3.39 7.04
CA ALA A 42 -2.68 3.96 6.47
C ALA A 42 -2.49 5.42 6.91
N ILE A 43 -1.26 5.81 7.24
CA ILE A 43 -0.91 7.19 7.55
C ILE A 43 -0.65 8.00 6.28
N GLY A 44 -0.52 9.32 6.37
CA GLY A 44 -0.27 10.22 5.21
C GLY A 44 -1.52 10.92 4.66
N GLY A 45 -2.72 10.48 5.06
CA GLY A 45 -3.98 11.14 4.74
C GLY A 45 -4.29 11.18 3.23
N PRO A 46 -5.19 12.08 2.79
CA PRO A 46 -5.60 12.18 1.39
C PRO A 46 -4.45 12.48 0.42
N VAL A 47 -3.42 13.20 0.87
CA VAL A 47 -2.24 13.55 0.06
C VAL A 47 -1.57 12.28 -0.48
N LEU A 48 -1.26 11.32 0.39
CA LEU A 48 -0.68 10.05 -0.05
C LEU A 48 -1.71 9.18 -0.78
N GLY A 49 -2.97 9.23 -0.35
CA GLY A 49 -4.07 8.49 -0.99
C GLY A 49 -4.24 8.82 -2.47
N HIS A 50 -4.28 10.11 -2.82
CA HIS A 50 -4.47 10.56 -4.20
C HIS A 50 -3.22 10.44 -5.07
N ALA A 51 -2.03 10.59 -4.49
CA ALA A 51 -0.78 10.47 -5.24
C ALA A 51 -0.43 9.00 -5.60
N SER A 52 -0.98 8.02 -4.87
CA SER A 52 -0.67 6.61 -5.08
C SER A 52 -1.59 6.00 -6.13
N THR A 53 -1.04 5.51 -7.26
CA THR A 53 -1.83 4.89 -8.33
C THR A 53 -2.37 3.50 -7.95
N TYR A 54 -1.59 2.72 -7.20
CA TYR A 54 -1.99 1.41 -6.71
C TYR A 54 -1.74 1.34 -5.22
N ARG A 55 -2.67 0.76 -4.48
CA ARG A 55 -2.50 0.53 -3.03
C ARG A 55 -2.77 -0.92 -2.70
N ILE A 56 -1.74 -1.57 -2.15
CA ILE A 56 -1.81 -2.95 -1.69
C ILE A 56 -1.79 -2.95 -0.17
N TRP A 57 -2.80 -3.57 0.42
CA TRP A 57 -2.91 -3.76 1.85
C TRP A 57 -2.42 -5.15 2.24
N LEU A 58 -1.36 -5.21 3.04
CA LEU A 58 -0.76 -6.46 3.50
C LEU A 58 -1.31 -6.89 4.86
N LYS A 59 -1.78 -8.14 4.97
CA LYS A 59 -2.25 -8.74 6.22
C LYS A 59 -1.51 -10.03 6.52
N LYS A 60 -1.35 -10.33 7.81
CA LYS A 60 -0.95 -11.65 8.27
C LYS A 60 -2.15 -12.60 8.16
N GLY A 61 -1.96 -13.72 7.48
CA GLY A 61 -2.92 -14.83 7.43
C GLY A 61 -2.57 -15.90 8.46
N LEU A 62 -3.31 -17.02 8.40
CA LEU A 62 -3.04 -18.21 9.20
C LEU A 62 -1.86 -19.02 8.63
N ALA A 63 -1.29 -19.91 9.44
CA ALA A 63 -0.25 -20.87 9.01
C ALA A 63 0.92 -20.22 8.24
N GLY A 64 1.39 -19.07 8.71
CA GLY A 64 2.54 -18.35 8.12
C GLY A 64 2.23 -17.59 6.83
N LYS A 65 1.00 -17.68 6.29
CA LYS A 65 0.60 -16.97 5.06
C LYS A 65 0.52 -15.46 5.25
N ARG A 66 0.57 -14.74 4.14
CA ARG A 66 0.37 -13.31 3.98
C ARG A 66 -0.66 -13.10 2.89
N ILE A 67 -1.47 -12.06 3.04
CA ILE A 67 -2.52 -11.71 2.08
C ILE A 67 -2.23 -10.28 1.61
N ALA A 68 -2.03 -10.11 0.31
CA ALA A 68 -1.94 -8.83 -0.36
C ALA A 68 -3.29 -8.53 -1.01
N ARG A 69 -4.03 -7.56 -0.48
CA ARG A 69 -5.29 -7.09 -1.05
C ARG A 69 -5.06 -5.82 -1.85
N LEU A 70 -5.44 -5.80 -3.12
CA LEU A 70 -5.51 -4.57 -3.89
C LEU A 70 -6.73 -3.76 -3.41
N VAL A 71 -6.49 -2.61 -2.79
CA VAL A 71 -7.55 -1.75 -2.22
C VAL A 71 -7.80 -0.49 -3.05
N ASP A 72 -6.96 -0.22 -4.05
CA ASP A 72 -7.11 0.91 -4.97
C ASP A 72 -6.34 0.66 -6.26
N SER A 73 -6.97 0.95 -7.39
CA SER A 73 -6.40 0.85 -8.73
C SER A 73 -7.24 1.66 -9.72
N PRO A 74 -6.63 2.25 -10.77
CA PRO A 74 -7.39 2.94 -11.82
C PRO A 74 -8.18 1.99 -12.73
N HIS A 75 -7.81 0.71 -12.83
CA HIS A 75 -8.40 -0.20 -13.83
C HIS A 75 -8.49 -1.67 -13.42
N LEU A 76 -7.87 -2.09 -12.31
CA LEU A 76 -7.99 -3.47 -11.82
C LEU A 76 -9.12 -3.58 -10.81
N PRO A 77 -9.89 -4.68 -10.82
CA PRO A 77 -10.86 -4.95 -9.77
C PRO A 77 -10.13 -5.21 -8.44
N GLU A 78 -10.84 -5.00 -7.32
CA GLU A 78 -10.34 -5.47 -6.03
C GLU A 78 -10.06 -6.98 -6.07
N GLY A 79 -8.95 -7.39 -5.47
CA GLY A 79 -8.51 -8.78 -5.48
C GLY A 79 -7.51 -9.06 -4.37
N GLU A 80 -7.32 -10.34 -4.07
CA GLU A 80 -6.35 -10.81 -3.07
C GLU A 80 -5.37 -11.81 -3.68
N ALA A 81 -4.11 -11.66 -3.32
CA ALA A 81 -3.06 -12.67 -3.54
C ALA A 81 -2.59 -13.20 -2.18
N VAL A 82 -2.53 -14.51 -2.05
CA VAL A 82 -2.03 -15.18 -0.85
C VAL A 82 -0.62 -15.68 -1.16
N PHE A 83 0.32 -15.43 -0.25
CA PHE A 83 1.72 -15.83 -0.40
C PHE A 83 2.33 -16.17 0.96
N LYS A 84 3.55 -16.68 0.98
CA LYS A 84 4.38 -16.89 2.17
C LYS A 84 5.70 -16.15 2.04
N VAL A 85 6.30 -15.84 3.18
CA VAL A 85 7.66 -15.32 3.27
C VAL A 85 8.52 -16.42 3.87
N THR A 86 9.48 -16.90 3.09
CA THR A 86 10.40 -17.98 3.44
C THR A 86 11.85 -17.50 3.36
N THR A 87 12.82 -18.37 3.60
CA THR A 87 14.24 -18.08 3.38
C THR A 87 14.55 -17.79 1.90
N ASP A 88 13.75 -18.33 0.99
CA ASP A 88 13.85 -18.10 -0.46
C ASP A 88 12.99 -16.90 -0.91
N CYS A 89 12.68 -15.98 0.01
CA CYS A 89 11.83 -14.81 -0.19
C CYS A 89 10.33 -15.14 -0.36
N ILE A 90 9.66 -14.56 -1.38
CA ILE A 90 8.22 -14.65 -1.57
C ILE A 90 7.88 -15.87 -2.43
N VAL A 91 7.00 -16.73 -1.92
CA VAL A 91 6.48 -17.93 -2.60
C VAL A 91 4.97 -17.99 -2.45
N ASP A 92 4.28 -18.76 -3.30
CA ASP A 92 2.83 -18.99 -3.20
C ASP A 92 2.41 -19.78 -1.93
#